data_AF-A0ABD5WJI2-F1
#
_entry.id   AF-A0ABD5WJI2-F1
#
_cell.length_a   1.000
_cell.length_b   1.000
_cell.length_c   1.000
_cell.angle_alpha   90.00
_cell.angle_beta   90.00
_cell.angle_gamma   90.00
#
_symmetry.space_group_name_H-M   'P 1'
#
loop_
_entity.id
_entity.type
_entity.pdbx_description
1 polymer ?
#
loop_
_entity_poly.entity_id
_entity_poly.type
_entity_poly.pdbx_seq_one_letter_code
_entity_poly.pdbx_strand_id
1 'polypeptide(L)' 'MSHDDGAYGPDVERTKTLREVADDIRAESSESKMIAAILYRISDLYDPDEETSPRDIYVNMREIIRTKES' A
#
# COMPACT_ATOMS: atom_id res chain seq x y z
N MET A 1 -19.44 17.08 4.63
CA MET A 1 -18.66 16.15 5.45
C MET A 1 -17.22 16.45 5.13
N SER A 2 -16.48 17.08 6.04
CA SER A 2 -15.03 17.21 5.88
C SER A 2 -14.52 15.78 6.00
N HIS A 3 -14.08 15.17 4.89
CA HIS A 3 -13.10 14.11 5.06
C HIS A 3 -11.96 14.79 5.82
N ASP A 4 -11.68 14.24 6.99
CA ASP A 4 -10.43 14.50 7.66
C ASP A 4 -9.38 13.99 6.66
N ASP A 5 -8.96 14.88 5.75
CA ASP A 5 -7.71 14.78 4.99
C ASP A 5 -6.56 14.95 6.00
N GLY A 6 -6.63 14.18 7.09
CA GLY A 6 -5.71 14.17 8.19
C GLY A 6 -4.37 13.84 7.59
N ALA A 7 -3.51 14.85 7.55
CA ALA A 7 -2.22 14.82 6.87
C ALA A 7 -1.57 13.45 7.08
N TYR A 8 -1.44 12.69 5.98
CA TYR A 8 -0.58 11.51 5.97
C TYR A 8 0.84 12.04 6.17
N GLY A 9 1.20 12.25 7.43
CA GLY A 9 2.55 12.59 7.83
C GLY A 9 3.39 11.32 7.88
N PRO A 10 4.72 11.46 7.83
CA PRO A 10 5.61 10.32 8.00
C PRO A 10 5.35 9.61 9.34
N ASP A 11 5.19 8.30 9.28
CA ASP A 11 4.91 7.41 10.42
C ASP A 11 5.65 6.08 10.20
N VAL A 12 6.92 6.06 10.64
CA VAL A 12 7.85 4.93 10.44
C VAL A 12 7.34 3.65 11.09
N GLU A 13 6.68 3.74 12.25
CA GLU A 13 6.13 2.55 12.93
C GLU A 13 4.97 1.95 12.12
N ARG A 14 4.13 2.80 11.50
CA ARG A 14 3.08 2.34 10.61
C ARG A 14 3.63 1.74 9.33
N THR A 15 4.65 2.37 8.72
CA THR A 15 5.37 1.79 7.56
C THR A 15 5.88 0.40 7.89
N LYS A 16 6.60 0.27 9.01
CA LYS A 16 7.16 -1.01 9.46
C LYS A 16 6.07 -2.05 9.70
N THR A 17 5.00 -1.71 10.43
CA THR A 17 3.89 -2.62 10.71
C THR A 17 3.24 -3.13 9.43
N LEU A 18 2.99 -2.25 8.45
CA LEU A 18 2.39 -2.63 7.18
C LEU A 18 3.31 -3.55 6.36
N ARG A 19 4.62 -3.31 6.39
CA ARG A 19 5.62 -4.16 5.70
C ARG A 19 5.75 -5.53 6.36
N GLU A 20 5.78 -5.60 7.69
CA GLU A 20 5.78 -6.87 8.43
C GLU A 20 4.53 -7.71 8.12
N VAL A 21 3.34 -7.10 8.12
CA VAL A 21 2.10 -7.79 7.75
C VAL A 21 2.10 -8.21 6.27
N ALA A 22 2.68 -7.40 5.38
CA ALA A 22 2.83 -7.74 3.97
C ALA A 22 3.71 -8.98 3.79
N ASP A 23 4.82 -9.06 4.53
CA ASP A 23 5.73 -10.20 4.54
C ASP A 23 5.04 -11.47 5.08
N ASP A 24 4.29 -11.37 6.18
CA ASP A 24 3.56 -12.50 6.77
C ASP A 24 2.48 -13.08 5.84
N ILE A 25 1.80 -12.22 5.07
CA ILE A 25 0.73 -12.63 4.15
C ILE A 25 1.30 -13.19 2.84
N ARG A 26 2.54 -12.86 2.48
CA ARG A 26 3.16 -13.20 1.18
C ARG A 26 3.43 -14.70 1.06
N ALA A 27 2.42 -15.45 0.65
CA ALA A 27 2.51 -16.88 0.33
C ALA A 27 2.70 -17.11 -1.18
N GLU A 28 2.56 -18.37 -1.63
CA GLU A 28 2.82 -18.74 -3.02
C GLU A 28 1.68 -18.41 -4.00
N SER A 29 0.46 -18.20 -3.50
CA SER A 29 -0.69 -17.91 -4.36
C SER A 29 -0.55 -16.54 -5.02
N SER A 30 -1.13 -16.38 -6.22
CA SER A 30 -1.12 -15.09 -6.90
C SER A 30 -1.85 -14.02 -6.06
N GLU A 31 -2.94 -14.39 -5.37
CA GLU A 31 -3.73 -13.50 -4.52
C GLU A 31 -2.95 -13.01 -3.31
N SER A 32 -2.26 -13.90 -2.60
CA SER A 32 -1.43 -13.53 -1.44
C SER A 32 -0.32 -12.57 -1.83
N LYS A 33 0.36 -12.82 -2.96
CA LYS A 33 1.37 -11.92 -3.53
C LYS A 33 0.79 -10.54 -3.89
N MET A 34 -0.46 -10.47 -4.34
CA MET A 34 -1.13 -9.18 -4.63
C MET A 34 -1.44 -8.41 -3.35
N ILE A 35 -2.01 -9.08 -2.34
CA ILE A 35 -2.35 -8.42 -1.07
C ILE A 35 -1.08 -7.86 -0.42
N ALA A 36 0.02 -8.63 -0.41
CA ALA A 36 1.32 -8.16 0.05
C ALA A 36 1.79 -6.91 -0.74
N ALA A 37 1.70 -6.92 -2.07
CA ALA A 37 2.09 -5.78 -2.90
C ALA A 37 1.25 -4.51 -2.62
N ILE A 38 -0.06 -4.68 -2.38
CA ILE A 38 -0.94 -3.57 -1.99
C ILE A 38 -0.52 -2.96 -0.65
N LEU A 39 -0.21 -3.80 0.34
CA LEU A 39 0.23 -3.35 1.67
C LEU A 39 1.56 -2.58 1.61
N TYR A 40 2.53 -3.06 0.82
CA TYR A 40 3.75 -2.30 0.55
C TYR A 40 3.44 -0.93 -0.05
N ARG A 41 2.55 -0.87 -1.05
CA ARG A 41 2.23 0.38 -1.71
C ARG A 41 1.53 1.39 -0.79
N ILE A 42 0.73 0.90 0.15
CA ILE A 42 0.13 1.73 1.21
C ILE A 42 1.18 2.17 2.22
N SER A 43 2.18 1.31 2.53
CA SER A 43 3.26 1.65 3.47
C SER A 43 4.08 2.85 3.02
N ASP A 44 4.28 3.01 1.71
CA ASP A 44 5.00 4.14 1.12
C ASP A 44 4.36 5.49 1.50
N LEU A 45 3.04 5.53 1.76
CA LEU A 45 2.33 6.75 2.16
C LEU A 45 2.83 7.34 3.48
N TYR A 46 3.43 6.49 4.31
CA TYR A 46 3.90 6.84 5.65
C TYR A 46 5.43 6.85 5.74
N ASP A 47 6.13 6.44 4.67
CA ASP A 47 7.58 6.40 4.63
C ASP A 47 8.13 7.81 4.34
N PRO A 48 8.92 8.43 5.24
CA PRO A 48 9.50 9.76 5.01
C PRO A 48 10.44 9.82 3.81
N ASP A 49 10.98 8.69 3.36
CA ASP A 49 11.91 8.61 2.24
C ASP A 49 11.20 8.37 0.89
N GLU A 50 9.88 8.14 0.90
CA GLU A 50 9.07 7.91 -0.30
C GLU A 50 8.23 9.14 -0.66
N GLU A 51 8.24 9.51 -1.94
CA GLU A 51 7.35 10.54 -2.49
C GLU A 51 6.13 9.86 -3.14
N THR A 52 5.06 9.69 -2.36
CA THR A 52 3.81 9.11 -2.88
C THR A 52 2.59 9.84 -2.35
N SER A 53 1.47 9.70 -3.06
CA SER A 53 0.17 10.21 -2.62
C SER A 53 -0.90 9.12 -2.62
N PRO A 54 -2.02 9.29 -1.89
CA PRO A 54 -3.15 8.37 -1.95
C PRO A 54 -3.67 8.17 -3.39
N ARG A 55 -3.56 9.20 -4.23
CA ARG A 55 -3.94 9.14 -5.65
C ARG A 55 -3.03 8.22 -6.44
N ASP A 56 -1.71 8.32 -6.23
CA ASP A 56 -0.73 7.47 -6.92
C ASP A 56 -0.91 6.02 -6.52
N ILE A 57 -1.16 5.77 -5.23
CA ILE A 57 -1.49 4.43 -4.70
C ILE A 57 -2.75 3.89 -5.37
N TYR A 58 -3.83 4.67 -5.42
CA TYR A 58 -5.08 4.24 -6.06
C TYR A 58 -4.92 3.90 -7.55
N VAL A 59 -4.20 4.72 -8.32
CA VAL A 59 -3.94 4.45 -9.74
C VAL A 59 -3.15 3.15 -9.90
N ASN A 60 -2.09 2.98 -9.12
CA ASN A 60 -1.24 1.78 -9.17
C ASN A 60 -2.02 0.51 -8.81
N MET A 61 -2.84 0.56 -7.74
CA MET A 61 -3.71 -0.56 -7.34
C MET A 61 -4.72 -0.93 -8.43
N ARG A 62 -5.35 0.08 -9.05
CA ARG A 62 -6.33 -0.14 -10.12
C ARG A 62 -5.71 -0.86 -11.32
N GLU A 63 -4.47 -0.52 -11.66
CA GLU A 63 -3.71 -1.19 -12.73
C GLU A 63 -3.38 -2.64 -12.36
N ILE A 64 -2.88 -2.89 -11.15
CA ILE A 64 -2.56 -4.23 -10.64
C ILE A 64 -3.78 -5.17 -10.72
N ILE A 65 -4.96 -4.69 -10.31
CA ILE A 65 -6.20 -5.48 -10.34
C ILE A 65 -6.63 -5.77 -11.78
N ARG A 66 -6.62 -4.76 -12.66
CA ARG A 66 -7.04 -4.91 -14.07
C ARG A 66 -6.18 -5.90 -14.86
N THR A 67 -4.87 -5.88 -14.65
CA THR A 67 -3.96 -6.81 -15.35
C THR A 67 -4.22 -8.26 -14.96
N LYS A 68 -4.77 -8.53 -13.77
CA LYS A 68 -5.10 -9.89 -13.34
C LYS A 68 -6.43 -10.43 -13.86
N GLU A 69 -7.34 -9.56 -14.29
CA GLU A 69 -8.62 -9.98 -14.88
C GLU A 69 -8.52 -10.31 -16.39
N SER A 70 -7.37 -10.04 -17.01
CA SER A 70 -7.10 -10.25 -18.44
C SER A 70 -6.33 -11.54 -18.74
#